data_AF-A0A497KAE0-F1
#
_entry.id   AF-A0A497KAE0-F1
#
_cell.length_a   1.000
_cell.length_b   1.000
_cell.length_c   1.000
_cell.angle_alpha   90.00
_cell.angle_beta   90.00
_cell.angle_gamma   90.00
#
_symmetry.space_group_name_H-M   'P 1'
#
loop_
_entity.id
_entity.type
_entity.pdbx_description
1 polymer ?
#
loop_
_entity_poly.entity_id
_entity_poly.type
_entity_poly.pdbx_seq_one_letter_code
_entity_poly.pdbx_strand_id
1 'polypeptide(L)' 'MKVLLETEGLKKYYPITGGVLKRRRGDVKAVDGVSLNIFKGECFGLVGESGCGKTTFGKTVIRLLEPTAGHI' A
#
# COMPACT_ATOMS: atom_id res chain seq x y z
N MET A 1 -5.97 -24.76 0.81
CA MET A 1 -6.57 -23.56 0.20
C MET A 1 -5.53 -22.92 -0.71
N LYS A 2 -5.87 -22.49 -1.92
CA LYS A 2 -4.90 -21.87 -2.87
C LYS A 2 -4.90 -20.35 -2.66
N VAL A 3 -3.75 -19.77 -2.35
CA VAL A 3 -3.57 -18.31 -2.28
C VAL A 3 -3.68 -17.73 -3.70
N LEU A 4 -4.47 -16.67 -3.84
CA LEU A 4 -4.63 -15.91 -5.07
C LEU A 4 -3.79 -14.63 -5.06
N LEU A 5 -3.70 -13.98 -3.90
CA LEU A 5 -2.94 -12.75 -3.69
C LEU A 5 -2.30 -12.83 -2.31
N GLU A 6 -1.00 -12.54 -2.24
CA GLU A 6 -0.22 -12.49 -1.02
C GLU A 6 0.46 -11.12 -0.96
N THR A 7 0.50 -10.51 0.21
CA THR A 7 1.37 -9.36 0.46
C THR A 7 2.24 -9.64 1.66
N GLU A 8 3.50 -9.23 1.61
CA GLU A 8 4.42 -9.34 2.74
C GLU A 8 5.09 -8.00 3.00
N GLY A 9 4.79 -7.40 4.15
CA GLY A 9 5.38 -6.14 4.59
C GLY A 9 5.16 -5.00 3.61
N LEU A 10 4.04 -5.01 2.88
CA LEU A 10 3.80 -4.08 1.77
C LEU A 10 3.78 -2.64 2.28
N LYS A 11 4.58 -1.78 1.64
CA LYS A 11 4.68 -0.36 1.97
C LYS A 11 4.50 0.49 0.72
N LYS A 12 3.75 1.58 0.86
CA LYS A 12 3.67 2.65 -0.13
C LYS A 12 3.69 4.00 0.56
N TYR A 13 4.83 4.67 0.42
CA TYR A 13 5.09 5.98 1.01
C TYR A 13 5.23 7.03 -0.08
N TYR A 14 4.78 8.25 0.22
CA TYR A 14 4.90 9.41 -0.66
C TYR A 14 5.79 10.47 -0.01
N PRO A 15 6.83 10.96 -0.70
CA PRO A 15 7.76 11.92 -0.11
C PRO A 15 7.10 13.28 0.11
N ILE A 16 7.28 13.81 1.32
CA ILE A 16 6.99 15.20 1.65
C ILE A 16 8.25 16.02 1.38
N THR A 17 8.17 16.93 0.41
CA THR A 17 9.26 17.84 0.06
C THR A 17 8.92 19.27 0.48
N GLY A 18 9.92 20.06 0.84
CA GLY A 18 9.67 21.44 1.28
C GLY A 18 10.88 22.37 1.21
N GLY A 19 10.59 23.67 1.37
CA GLY A 19 11.55 24.77 1.24
C GLY A 19 11.90 25.09 -0.21
N VAL A 20 12.69 26.15 -0.40
CA VAL A 20 13.09 26.65 -1.73
C VAL A 20 13.83 25.58 -2.56
N LEU A 21 14.55 24.67 -1.89
CA LEU A 21 15.33 23.60 -2.52
C LEU A 21 14.61 22.24 -2.62
N LYS A 22 13.29 22.16 -2.33
CA LYS A 22 12.49 20.91 -2.37
C LYS A 22 13.15 19.69 -1.70
N ARG A 23 13.80 19.89 -0.55
CA ARG A 23 14.45 18.79 0.18
C ARG A 23 13.39 17.88 0.81
N ARG A 24 13.65 16.56 0.84
CA ARG A 24 12.80 15.58 1.53
C ARG A 24 12.83 15.85 3.04
N ARG A 25 11.64 15.94 3.64
CA ARG A 25 11.46 16.21 5.08
C ARG A 25 10.77 15.08 5.83
N GLY A 26 10.12 14.17 5.11
CA GLY A 26 9.42 13.01 5.67
C GLY A 26 8.63 12.32 4.58
N ASP A 27 7.76 11.39 4.98
CA ASP A 27 6.87 10.68 4.07
C ASP A 27 5.45 10.60 4.62
N VAL A 28 4.47 10.69 3.73
CA VAL A 28 3.11 10.22 4.00
C VAL A 28 3.10 8.71 3.83
N LYS A 29 2.85 7.99 4.91
CA LYS A 29 2.78 6.53 4.92
C LYS A 29 1.38 6.05 4.57
N ALA A 30 1.07 5.98 3.27
CA ALA A 30 -0.28 5.58 2.83
C ALA A 30 -0.56 4.08 3.01
N VAL A 31 0.47 3.24 2.93
CA VAL A 31 0.42 1.82 3.31
C VAL A 31 1.70 1.52 4.09
N ASP A 32 1.59 0.96 5.29
CA ASP A 32 2.73 0.70 6.18
C ASP A 32 2.76 -0.74 6.72
N GLY A 33 3.44 -1.63 5.98
CA GLY A 33 3.74 -2.98 6.46
C GLY A 33 2.54 -3.94 6.44
N VAL A 34 1.69 -3.86 5.41
CA VAL A 34 0.51 -4.71 5.29
C VAL A 34 0.91 -6.10 4.78
N SER A 35 0.64 -7.13 5.60
CA SER A 35 0.77 -8.54 5.22
C SER A 35 -0.59 -9.22 5.29
N LEU A 36 -1.05 -9.78 4.17
CA LEU A 36 -2.30 -10.54 4.12
C LEU A 36 -2.28 -11.55 2.99
N ASN A 37 -3.19 -12.53 3.09
CA ASN A 37 -3.46 -13.52 2.06
C ASN A 37 -4.93 -13.45 1.67
N ILE A 38 -5.22 -13.43 0.37
CA ILE A 38 -6.57 -13.60 -0.18
C ILE A 38 -6.59 -14.93 -0.93
N PHE A 39 -7.51 -15.81 -0.55
CA PHE A 39 -7.62 -17.14 -1.13
C PHE A 39 -8.52 -17.17 -2.36
N LYS A 40 -8.30 -18.14 -3.25
CA LYS A 40 -9.14 -18.33 -4.43
C LYS A 40 -10.59 -18.58 -4.02
N GLY A 41 -11.51 -17.75 -4.53
CA GLY A 41 -12.95 -17.83 -4.24
C GLY A 41 -13.39 -17.00 -3.02
N GLU A 42 -12.46 -16.33 -2.35
CA GLU A 42 -12.76 -15.42 -1.24
C GLU A 42 -13.26 -14.06 -1.75
N CYS A 43 -14.27 -13.50 -1.09
CA CYS A 43 -14.66 -12.12 -1.26
C CYS A 43 -14.06 -11.30 -0.11
N PHE A 44 -13.00 -10.53 -0.40
CA PHE A 44 -12.33 -9.68 0.58
C PHE A 44 -12.80 -8.23 0.46
N GLY A 45 -13.25 -7.65 1.58
CA GLY A 45 -13.69 -6.25 1.66
C GLY A 45 -12.72 -5.40 2.49
N LEU A 46 -12.10 -4.38 1.86
CA LEU A 46 -11.26 -3.40 2.57
C LEU A 46 -12.05 -2.13 2.92
N VAL A 47 -12.28 -1.90 4.21
CA VAL A 47 -13.07 -0.77 4.72
C VAL A 47 -12.24 0.15 5.61
N GLY A 48 -12.71 1.39 5.81
CA GLY A 48 -12.05 2.41 6.62
C GLY A 48 -12.41 3.83 6.19
N GLU A 49 -12.02 4.83 6.99
CA GLU A 49 -12.34 6.25 6.77
C GLU A 49 -11.67 6.85 5.52
N SER A 50 -12.17 7.98 5.05
CA SER A 50 -11.52 8.70 3.94
C SER A 50 -10.07 9.05 4.30
N GLY A 51 -9.14 8.82 3.37
CA GLY A 51 -7.71 9.10 3.59
C GLY A 51 -6.91 8.00 4.30
N CYS A 52 -7.52 6.91 4.78
CA CYS A 52 -6.78 5.86 5.51
C CYS A 52 -5.90 4.93 4.64
N GLY A 53 -5.82 5.16 3.32
CA GLY A 53 -4.90 4.42 2.43
C GLY A 53 -5.51 3.30 1.58
N LYS A 54 -6.81 3.01 1.69
CA LYS A 54 -7.49 1.91 0.93
C LYS A 54 -7.23 1.94 -0.57
N THR A 55 -7.44 3.10 -1.20
CA THR A 55 -7.23 3.27 -2.64
C THR A 55 -5.76 3.07 -3.01
N THR A 56 -4.83 3.51 -2.16
CA THR A 56 -3.40 3.29 -2.39
C THR A 56 -3.06 1.81 -2.27
N PHE A 57 -3.54 1.12 -1.24
CA PHE A 57 -3.35 -0.33 -1.10
C PHE A 57 -3.89 -1.08 -2.31
N GLY A 58 -5.16 -0.85 -2.67
CA GLY A 58 -5.82 -1.50 -3.81
C GLY A 58 -5.07 -1.29 -5.13
N LYS A 59 -4.62 -0.05 -5.40
CA LYS A 59 -3.82 0.25 -6.60
C LYS A 59 -2.43 -0.38 -6.56
N THR A 60 -1.82 -0.52 -5.37
CA THR A 60 -0.50 -1.13 -5.22
C THR A 60 -0.57 -2.63 -5.47
N VAL A 61 -1.57 -3.32 -4.91
CA VAL A 61 -1.69 -4.79 -5.05
C VAL A 61 -2.02 -5.24 -6.47
N ILE A 62 -2.68 -4.41 -7.28
CA ILE A 62 -2.88 -4.67 -8.72
C ILE A 62 -1.72 -4.17 -9.59
N ARG A 63 -0.60 -3.78 -8.97
CA ARG A 63 0.60 -3.23 -9.63
C ARG A 63 0.36 -2.00 -10.50
N LEU A 64 -0.69 -1.23 -10.21
CA LEU A 64 -0.89 0.10 -10.82
C LEU A 64 0.03 1.15 -10.17
N LEU A 65 0.44 0.91 -8.93
CA LEU A 65 1.44 1.70 -8.22
C LEU A 65 2.56 0.77 -7.73
N GLU A 66 3.81 1.16 -8.00
CA GLU A 66 4.97 0.45 -7.45
C GLU A 66 5.05 0.60 -5.93
N PRO A 67 5.30 -0.49 -5.18
CA PRO A 67 5.54 -0.41 -3.75
C PRO A 67 6.82 0.37 -3.45
N THR A 68 6.86 1.01 -2.29
CA THR A 68 8.11 1.57 -1.74
C THR A 68 9.00 0.47 -1.17
N ALA A 69 8.39 -0.56 -0.59
CA ALA A 69 9.07 -1.77 -0.08
C ALA A 69 8.04 -2.91 0.11
N GLY A 70 8.55 -4.12 0.38
CA GLY A 70 7.73 -5.32 0.56
C GLY A 70 7.41 -6.03 -0.76
N HIS A 71 6.56 -7.06 -0.67
CA HIS A 71 6.24 -7.96 -1.78
C HIS A 71 4.73 -8.11 -2.01
N ILE A 72 4.37 -8.36 -3.28
CA ILE A 72 3.03 -8.67 -3.82
C ILE A 72 3.15 -9.71 -4.93
#